data_AF-A0A0N0N185-F1
#
_entry.id   AF-A0A0N0N185-F1
#
_cell.length_a   1.000
_cell.length_b   1.000
_cell.length_c   1.000
_cell.angle_alpha   90.00
_cell.angle_beta   90.00
_cell.angle_gamma   90.00
#
_symmetry.space_group_name_H-M   'P 1'
#
loop_
_entity.id
_entity.type
_entity.pdbx_description
1 polymer ?
#
loop_
_entity_poly.entity_id
_entity_poly.type
_entity_poly.pdbx_seq_one_letter_code
_entity_poly.pdbx_strand_id
1 'polypeptide(L)'
;MTCYRKAHSAACGRCGRDLPVATRRTDGTPLCSSCLRHEADQMITCVLCDRVCPVGRRTTDGPLCGACYQPTLLTCSFCGKGPRRCYRAATGMPRCDTCSRTRRTCVGCGKNKYALARTEKGHLCGDCWRKDPASYNSCRLCGTVEYLHSYGRCHSCVRDQHVRDALSRDGAIPSDLQPVHDILVADGAKAGLKRLTRPSFQTILAALVDGTCPLTHEGLDGLLPNKSVAFFRAALVASDVLPSRDEQFAALEQWITSATKAVTDDSERKLVRRFATWHHLRRLRREAERHPLSPTQAATARAGIRAAIALLAWLREQGTELARCTQTHLDAWIDNGNTTRYNARGFIEWCRKNRHIGRGLAIPAFEKLSHVRPTDEDERWAITRRLMHDEDIAIEDRFAGLLVLLYAQHITAVSRLPITAVISEGLQTSLLLGTTPLLLPNPLDRLARKLLARRRGHTTIGTSSDSPWLFPGAFAGQPLSSYHLGTRLKRLGIYSRRGRTSALMGLSTQLPAAVLTELLGISPDTATAWTQSGGNWARYAAELHDRPHPSA
;
A
#
# COMPACT_ATOMS: atom_id res chain seq x y z
N MET A 1 6.06 -15.33 -51.71
CA MET A 1 5.20 -15.20 -50.51
C MET A 1 5.47 -16.39 -49.59
N THR A 2 5.68 -16.17 -48.29
CA THR A 2 6.02 -17.22 -47.32
C THR A 2 4.82 -18.11 -46.94
N CYS A 3 5.07 -19.40 -46.63
CA CYS A 3 4.05 -20.41 -46.31
C CYS A 3 3.08 -19.95 -45.18
N TYR A 4 3.60 -19.25 -44.17
CA TYR A 4 2.83 -18.64 -43.08
C TYR A 4 1.77 -17.62 -43.56
N ARG A 5 2.05 -16.83 -44.61
CA ARG A 5 1.10 -15.86 -45.15
C ARG A 5 -0.06 -16.52 -45.91
N LYS A 6 0.19 -17.67 -46.56
CA LYS A 6 -0.89 -18.44 -47.21
C LYS A 6 -1.83 -19.06 -46.18
N ALA A 7 -1.30 -19.62 -45.09
CA ALA A 7 -2.10 -20.24 -44.03
C ALA A 7 -3.01 -19.25 -43.24
N HIS A 8 -2.70 -17.96 -43.28
CA HIS A 8 -3.47 -16.89 -42.61
C HIS A 8 -4.08 -15.88 -43.57
N SER A 9 -4.27 -16.26 -44.84
CA SER A 9 -5.06 -15.50 -45.80
C SER A 9 -6.50 -16.01 -45.81
N ALA A 10 -7.44 -15.07 -45.95
CA ALA A 10 -8.84 -15.38 -46.20
C ALA A 10 -9.45 -14.27 -47.06
N ALA A 11 -10.55 -14.59 -47.76
CA ALA A 11 -11.26 -13.63 -48.57
C ALA A 11 -11.72 -12.45 -47.70
N CYS A 12 -11.20 -11.26 -48.00
CA CYS A 12 -11.55 -10.05 -47.27
C CYS A 12 -13.04 -9.75 -47.42
N GLY A 13 -13.78 -9.64 -46.31
CA GLY A 13 -15.23 -9.39 -46.28
C GLY A 13 -15.67 -8.05 -46.87
N ARG A 14 -14.73 -7.21 -47.34
CA ARG A 14 -15.04 -5.93 -48.01
C ARG A 14 -14.63 -5.88 -49.47
N CYS A 15 -13.44 -6.36 -49.84
CA CYS A 15 -12.96 -6.31 -51.24
C CYS A 15 -12.96 -7.66 -51.96
N GLY A 16 -13.32 -8.74 -51.28
CA GLY A 16 -13.40 -10.10 -51.83
C GLY A 16 -12.06 -10.75 -52.18
N ARG A 17 -10.94 -10.01 -52.10
CA ARG A 17 -9.62 -10.54 -52.45
C ARG A 17 -9.06 -11.42 -51.32
N ASP A 18 -8.46 -12.53 -51.72
CA ASP A 18 -7.82 -13.47 -50.81
C ASP A 18 -6.44 -12.92 -50.38
N LEU A 19 -6.40 -12.39 -49.16
CA LEU A 19 -5.26 -11.64 -48.64
C LEU A 19 -5.02 -12.01 -47.16
N PRO A 20 -3.81 -11.80 -46.62
CA PRO A 20 -3.55 -12.00 -45.20
C PRO A 20 -4.54 -11.21 -44.33
N VAL A 21 -5.19 -11.90 -43.39
CA VAL A 21 -6.17 -11.31 -42.49
C VAL A 21 -5.46 -10.37 -41.52
N ALA A 22 -5.79 -9.08 -41.57
CA ALA A 22 -5.20 -8.05 -40.70
C ALA A 22 -5.99 -7.90 -39.40
N THR A 23 -7.31 -8.05 -39.46
CA THR A 23 -8.20 -8.15 -38.30
C THR A 23 -9.47 -8.89 -38.68
N ARG A 24 -10.30 -9.25 -37.71
CA ARG A 24 -11.68 -9.67 -37.92
C ARG A 24 -12.63 -8.66 -37.28
N ARG A 25 -13.78 -8.40 -37.90
CA ARG A 25 -14.87 -7.61 -37.30
C ARG A 25 -15.47 -8.34 -36.10
N THR A 26 -16.33 -7.65 -35.36
CA THR A 26 -17.08 -8.23 -34.22
C THR A 26 -17.96 -9.42 -34.64
N ASP A 27 -18.41 -9.46 -35.90
CA ASP A 27 -19.12 -10.58 -36.52
C ASP A 27 -18.20 -11.71 -37.05
N GLY A 28 -16.88 -11.61 -36.86
CA GLY A 28 -15.88 -12.59 -37.28
C GLY A 28 -15.40 -12.45 -38.73
N THR A 29 -15.95 -11.53 -39.54
CA THR A 29 -15.55 -11.37 -40.94
C THR A 29 -14.11 -10.84 -41.06
N PRO A 30 -13.23 -11.50 -41.85
CA PRO A 30 -11.84 -11.10 -41.99
C PRO A 30 -11.68 -9.89 -42.89
N LEU A 31 -10.82 -8.95 -42.49
CA LEU A 31 -10.48 -7.77 -43.28
C LEU A 31 -8.99 -7.76 -43.61
N CYS A 32 -8.66 -7.44 -44.86
CA CYS A 32 -7.29 -7.19 -45.27
C CYS A 32 -6.82 -5.82 -44.77
N SER A 33 -5.50 -5.63 -44.69
CA SER A 33 -4.88 -4.40 -44.16
C SER A 33 -5.25 -3.13 -44.95
N SER A 34 -5.63 -3.25 -46.23
CA SER A 34 -6.07 -2.12 -47.05
C SER A 34 -7.52 -1.72 -46.76
N CYS A 35 -8.42 -2.70 -46.67
CA CYS A 35 -9.83 -2.46 -46.37
C CYS A 35 -10.06 -2.05 -44.92
N LEU A 36 -9.23 -2.54 -44.00
CA LEU A 36 -9.19 -2.11 -42.60
C LEU A 36 -8.92 -0.61 -42.47
N ARG A 37 -8.03 -0.04 -43.29
CA ARG A 37 -7.71 1.40 -43.28
C ARG A 37 -8.89 2.30 -43.67
N HIS A 38 -9.94 1.74 -44.27
CA HIS A 38 -11.10 2.48 -44.77
C HIS A 38 -12.34 2.28 -43.89
N GLU A 39 -12.22 1.60 -42.75
CA GLU A 39 -13.33 1.31 -41.85
C GLU A 39 -13.62 2.51 -40.93
N ALA A 40 -14.90 2.78 -40.67
CA ALA A 40 -15.35 3.99 -39.96
C ALA A 40 -14.72 4.13 -38.57
N ASP A 41 -14.48 3.02 -37.87
CA ASP A 41 -13.89 3.00 -36.53
C ASP A 41 -12.38 3.31 -36.49
N GLN A 42 -11.71 3.42 -37.65
CA GLN A 42 -10.32 3.87 -37.77
C GLN A 42 -10.19 5.29 -38.34
N MET A 43 -11.31 5.89 -38.75
CA MET A 43 -11.36 7.27 -39.22
C MET A 43 -11.54 8.20 -38.02
N ILE A 44 -10.62 9.15 -37.90
CA ILE A 44 -10.59 10.16 -36.86
C ILE A 44 -10.61 11.54 -37.52
N THR A 45 -11.16 12.54 -36.83
CA THR A 45 -10.93 13.94 -37.20
C THR A 45 -9.51 14.31 -36.79
N CYS A 46 -8.67 14.62 -37.78
CA CYS A 46 -7.30 15.03 -37.51
C CYS A 46 -7.30 16.39 -36.81
N VAL A 47 -6.75 16.46 -35.60
CA VAL A 47 -6.71 17.71 -34.80
C VAL A 47 -5.87 18.85 -35.40
N LEU A 48 -5.21 18.61 -36.54
CA LEU A 48 -4.39 19.61 -37.25
C LEU A 48 -4.99 20.10 -38.57
N CYS A 49 -5.83 19.31 -39.25
CA CYS A 49 -6.36 19.68 -40.57
C CYS A 49 -7.86 19.45 -40.73
N ASP A 50 -8.53 19.02 -39.66
CA ASP A 50 -9.96 18.74 -39.55
C ASP A 50 -10.55 17.78 -40.59
N ARG A 51 -9.69 17.12 -41.37
CA ARG A 51 -10.11 16.07 -42.30
C ARG A 51 -10.33 14.77 -41.54
N VAL A 52 -11.44 14.11 -41.86
CA VAL A 52 -11.72 12.73 -41.43
C VAL A 52 -10.79 11.80 -42.22
N CYS A 53 -9.84 11.18 -41.53
CA CYS A 53 -8.77 10.39 -42.15
C CYS A 53 -8.35 9.22 -41.23
N PRO A 54 -7.65 8.19 -41.75
CA PRO A 54 -7.15 7.11 -40.91
C PRO A 54 -6.12 7.60 -39.88
N VAL A 55 -6.12 7.02 -38.67
CA VAL A 55 -5.16 7.36 -37.60
C VAL A 55 -3.72 7.09 -38.05
N GLY A 56 -2.90 8.14 -38.17
CA GLY A 56 -1.46 8.03 -38.37
C GLY A 56 -0.68 7.91 -37.06
N ARG A 57 -1.03 8.73 -36.05
CA ARG A 57 -0.46 8.66 -34.69
C ARG A 57 -1.45 9.19 -33.67
N ARG A 58 -1.57 8.53 -32.51
CA ARG A 58 -2.27 9.08 -31.35
C ARG A 58 -1.28 9.89 -30.51
N THR A 59 -1.59 11.16 -30.29
CA THR A 59 -0.84 12.05 -29.40
C THR A 59 -1.68 12.34 -28.15
N THR A 60 -1.08 13.00 -27.17
CA THR A 60 -1.81 13.49 -26.00
C THR A 60 -2.84 14.56 -26.35
N ASP A 61 -2.66 15.28 -27.46
CA ASP A 61 -3.56 16.34 -27.96
C ASP A 61 -4.67 15.83 -28.89
N GLY A 62 -4.77 14.50 -29.03
CA GLY A 62 -5.70 13.87 -29.96
C GLY A 62 -5.01 13.23 -31.15
N PRO A 63 -5.79 12.66 -32.07
CA PRO A 63 -5.28 11.78 -33.10
C PRO A 63 -4.93 12.56 -34.39
N LEU A 64 -3.80 12.24 -35.01
CA LEU A 64 -3.27 12.90 -36.21
C LEU A 64 -3.30 11.97 -37.41
N CYS A 65 -3.64 12.49 -38.60
CA CYS A 65 -3.57 11.72 -39.84
C CYS A 65 -2.11 11.51 -40.30
N GLY A 66 -1.87 10.50 -41.14
CA GLY A 66 -0.53 10.17 -41.64
C GLY A 66 0.14 11.27 -42.49
N ALA A 67 -0.66 12.15 -43.12
CA ALA A 67 -0.15 13.28 -43.91
C ALA A 67 0.25 14.48 -43.03
N CYS A 68 -0.51 14.77 -41.96
CA CYS A 68 -0.16 15.80 -40.98
C CYS A 68 0.94 15.31 -40.03
N TYR A 69 1.07 14.00 -39.83
CA TYR A 69 2.22 13.40 -39.15
C TYR A 69 3.39 13.16 -40.12
N GLN A 70 3.96 14.25 -40.64
CA GLN A 70 5.27 14.22 -41.30
C GLN A 70 6.35 14.38 -40.21
N PRO A 71 7.07 13.31 -39.80
CA PRO A 71 8.18 13.47 -38.86
C PRO A 71 9.26 14.31 -39.55
N THR A 72 9.51 15.50 -39.01
CA THR A 72 10.54 16.42 -39.49
C THR A 72 11.86 15.66 -39.66
N LEU A 73 12.36 15.64 -40.90
CA LEU A 73 13.65 15.02 -41.18
C LEU A 73 14.74 15.97 -40.71
N LEU A 74 15.38 15.61 -39.61
CA LEU A 74 16.39 16.45 -38.95
C LEU A 74 17.68 15.67 -38.79
N THR A 75 18.77 16.41 -38.60
CA THR A 75 20.05 15.85 -38.16
C THR A 75 19.95 15.43 -36.71
N CYS A 76 20.25 14.16 -36.43
CA CYS A 76 20.14 13.64 -35.08
C CYS A 76 21.23 14.22 -34.17
N SER A 77 20.84 14.89 -33.09
CA SER A 77 21.74 15.46 -32.07
C SER A 77 22.65 14.44 -31.36
N PHE A 78 22.31 13.14 -31.42
CA PHE A 78 23.06 12.07 -30.76
C PHE A 78 24.14 11.46 -31.64
N CYS A 79 23.84 11.17 -32.91
CA CYS A 79 24.79 10.53 -33.83
C CYS A 79 25.31 11.44 -34.94
N GLY A 80 24.81 12.68 -35.03
CA GLY A 80 25.16 13.62 -36.09
C GLY A 80 24.65 13.24 -37.48
N LYS A 81 23.96 12.10 -37.64
CA LYS A 81 23.48 11.63 -38.95
C LYS A 81 22.11 12.24 -39.28
N GLY A 82 21.95 12.73 -40.51
CA GLY A 82 20.74 13.38 -41.00
C GLY A 82 20.79 13.60 -42.51
N PRO A 83 19.65 13.92 -43.15
CA PRO A 83 18.32 14.10 -42.55
C PRO A 83 17.65 12.75 -42.24
N ARG A 84 17.08 12.58 -41.03
CA ARG A 84 16.41 11.34 -40.58
C ARG A 84 15.12 11.66 -39.84
N ARG A 85 14.17 10.71 -39.83
CA ARG A 85 12.97 10.79 -38.97
C ARG A 85 13.42 10.89 -37.51
N CYS A 86 13.25 12.07 -36.93
CA CYS A 86 13.69 12.37 -35.58
C CYS A 86 12.49 12.64 -34.66
N TYR A 87 12.47 11.97 -33.51
CA TYR A 87 11.60 12.31 -32.41
C TYR A 87 12.10 13.58 -31.72
N ARG A 88 11.20 14.28 -31.02
CA ARG A 88 11.51 15.49 -30.24
C ARG A 88 12.09 16.66 -31.06
N ALA A 89 11.69 16.75 -32.33
CA ALA A 89 12.06 17.84 -33.24
C ALA A 89 11.89 19.24 -32.62
N ALA A 90 10.80 19.46 -31.87
CA ALA A 90 10.47 20.74 -31.24
C ALA A 90 11.31 21.08 -29.99
N THR A 91 12.20 20.20 -29.52
CA THR A 91 12.95 20.40 -28.26
C THR A 91 14.40 20.86 -28.46
N GLY A 92 14.81 21.18 -29.70
CA GLY A 92 16.20 21.49 -30.04
C GLY A 92 17.16 20.29 -29.99
N MET A 93 16.72 19.13 -29.49
CA MET A 93 17.48 17.87 -29.45
C MET A 93 16.80 16.75 -30.25
N PRO A 94 16.67 16.89 -31.59
CA PRO A 94 16.06 15.87 -32.43
C PRO A 94 16.83 14.54 -32.37
N ARG A 95 16.11 13.43 -32.28
CA ARG A 95 16.70 12.09 -32.12
C ARG A 95 16.10 11.05 -33.04
N CYS A 96 16.92 10.38 -33.84
CA CYS A 96 16.45 9.29 -34.70
C CYS A 96 16.00 8.06 -33.88
N ASP A 97 15.19 7.19 -34.49
CA ASP A 97 14.67 5.98 -33.83
C ASP A 97 15.77 5.06 -33.29
N THR A 98 16.82 4.82 -34.07
CA THR A 98 17.96 3.99 -33.64
C THR A 98 18.61 4.55 -32.39
N CYS A 99 18.95 5.85 -32.40
CA CYS A 99 19.51 6.50 -31.22
C CYS A 99 18.54 6.46 -30.05
N SER A 100 17.22 6.58 -30.29
CA SER A 100 16.14 6.51 -29.29
C SER A 100 16.10 5.18 -28.53
N ARG A 101 16.41 4.08 -29.22
CA ARG A 101 16.40 2.73 -28.67
C ARG A 101 17.78 2.22 -28.24
N THR A 102 18.84 3.00 -28.43
CA THR A 102 20.19 2.58 -28.02
C THR A 102 20.41 2.87 -26.54
N ARG A 103 20.87 1.85 -25.79
CA ARG A 103 21.34 2.02 -24.41
C ARG A 103 22.80 2.49 -24.40
N ARG A 104 23.13 3.40 -23.49
CA ARG A 104 24.47 3.97 -23.31
C ARG A 104 24.76 4.13 -21.83
N THR A 105 26.04 4.17 -21.48
CA THR A 105 26.48 4.48 -20.12
C THR A 105 26.09 5.91 -19.77
N CYS A 106 25.30 6.07 -18.71
CA CYS A 106 24.86 7.37 -18.22
C CYS A 106 25.99 8.04 -17.42
N VAL A 107 26.39 9.25 -17.78
CA VAL A 107 27.46 9.96 -17.07
C VAL A 107 27.08 10.37 -15.64
N GLY A 108 25.77 10.49 -15.36
CA GLY A 108 25.28 10.84 -14.02
C GLY A 108 25.10 9.65 -13.05
N CYS A 109 25.02 8.40 -13.53
CA CYS A 109 24.81 7.26 -12.63
C CYS A 109 25.63 6.01 -12.98
N GLY A 110 26.47 6.04 -14.01
CA GLY A 110 27.29 4.92 -14.48
C GLY A 110 26.52 3.75 -15.11
N LYS A 111 25.18 3.71 -15.03
CA LYS A 111 24.38 2.57 -15.50
C LYS A 111 24.13 2.64 -17.00
N ASN A 112 24.09 1.47 -17.66
CA ASN A 112 23.74 1.33 -19.07
C ASN A 112 22.21 1.43 -19.27
N LYS A 113 21.72 2.61 -19.68
CA LYS A 113 20.29 2.93 -19.83
C LYS A 113 19.99 3.60 -21.17
N TYR A 114 18.72 3.69 -21.56
CA TYR A 114 18.32 4.54 -22.68
C TYR A 114 18.71 6.00 -22.38
N ALA A 115 19.49 6.60 -23.26
CA ALA A 115 19.80 8.03 -23.13
C ALA A 115 18.50 8.83 -23.30
N LEU A 116 18.31 9.89 -22.53
CA LEU A 116 17.17 10.81 -22.67
C LEU A 116 17.62 12.16 -23.23
N ALA A 117 18.81 12.60 -22.81
CA ALA A 117 19.46 13.84 -23.21
C ALA A 117 20.97 13.63 -23.40
N ARG A 118 21.59 14.53 -24.16
CA ARG A 118 23.04 14.62 -24.33
C ARG A 118 23.47 16.00 -23.87
N THR A 119 24.38 16.05 -22.92
CA THR A 119 25.06 17.27 -22.47
C THR A 119 26.50 17.26 -22.98
N GLU A 120 27.23 18.35 -22.76
CA GLU A 120 28.67 18.43 -23.07
C GLU A 120 29.46 17.30 -22.38
N LYS A 121 29.06 16.95 -21.16
CA LYS A 121 29.67 15.88 -20.35
C LYS A 121 29.34 14.47 -20.85
N GLY A 122 28.32 14.30 -21.70
CA GLY A 122 27.93 13.01 -22.28
C GLY A 122 26.44 12.69 -22.18
N HIS A 123 26.10 11.39 -22.20
CA HIS A 123 24.70 10.94 -22.23
C HIS A 123 24.10 10.86 -20.83
N LEU A 124 22.89 11.39 -20.65
CA LEU A 124 22.13 11.28 -19.41
C LEU A 124 20.90 10.41 -19.61
N CYS A 125 20.69 9.45 -18.70
CA CYS A 125 19.46 8.68 -18.63
C CYS A 125 18.30 9.53 -18.11
N GLY A 126 17.06 9.05 -18.26
CA GLY A 126 15.89 9.84 -17.87
C GLY A 126 15.81 10.23 -16.40
N ASP A 127 16.35 9.42 -15.50
CA ASP A 127 16.36 9.74 -14.06
C ASP A 127 17.40 10.81 -13.72
N CYS A 128 18.56 10.78 -14.38
CA CYS A 128 19.62 11.77 -14.20
C CYS A 128 19.27 13.09 -14.88
N TRP A 129 18.69 13.05 -16.09
CA TRP A 129 18.26 14.25 -16.79
C TRP A 129 17.26 15.07 -15.98
N ARG A 130 16.28 14.42 -15.32
CA ARG A 130 15.31 15.10 -14.44
C ARG A 130 15.91 15.84 -13.25
N LYS A 131 17.16 15.54 -12.89
CA LYS A 131 17.89 16.17 -11.77
C LYS A 131 18.94 17.16 -12.27
N ASP A 132 19.19 17.18 -13.57
CA ASP A 132 20.21 18.03 -14.18
C ASP A 132 19.66 19.47 -14.30
N PRO A 133 20.40 20.50 -13.85
CA PRO A 133 19.95 21.89 -13.92
C PRO A 133 19.57 22.34 -15.34
N ALA A 134 20.23 21.82 -16.39
CA ALA A 134 19.93 22.19 -17.78
C ALA A 134 18.54 21.71 -18.24
N SER A 135 17.89 20.83 -17.48
CA SER A 135 16.54 20.38 -17.75
C SER A 135 15.45 21.29 -17.15
N TYR A 136 15.83 22.24 -16.27
CA TYR A 136 14.91 23.07 -15.53
C TYR A 136 14.56 24.29 -16.38
N ASN A 137 13.27 24.60 -16.47
CA ASN A 137 12.76 25.72 -17.26
C ASN A 137 11.68 26.44 -16.46
N SER A 138 11.45 27.72 -16.75
CA SER A 138 10.37 28.47 -16.12
C SER A 138 8.99 27.98 -16.60
N CYS A 139 8.10 27.76 -15.66
CA CYS A 139 6.71 27.42 -15.95
C CYS A 139 6.03 28.59 -16.66
N ARG A 140 5.37 28.31 -17.79
CA ARG A 140 4.61 29.34 -18.54
C ARG A 140 3.41 29.92 -17.78
N LEU A 141 2.93 29.24 -16.74
CA LEU A 141 1.79 29.69 -15.94
C LEU A 141 2.22 30.36 -14.63
N CYS A 142 3.00 29.67 -13.80
CA CYS A 142 3.36 30.16 -12.47
C CYS A 142 4.78 30.73 -12.37
N GLY A 143 5.57 30.71 -13.45
CA GLY A 143 6.96 31.20 -13.47
C GLY A 143 7.98 30.31 -12.73
N THR A 144 7.55 29.37 -11.88
CA THR A 144 8.45 28.49 -11.11
C THR A 144 9.42 27.73 -12.01
N VAL A 145 10.71 27.76 -11.66
CA VAL A 145 11.78 27.06 -12.39
C VAL A 145 11.90 25.64 -11.86
N GLU A 146 11.47 24.66 -12.65
CA GLU A 146 11.64 23.25 -12.34
C GLU A 146 11.74 22.38 -13.60
N TYR A 147 11.93 21.07 -13.42
CA TYR A 147 11.71 20.10 -14.50
C TYR A 147 10.22 20.10 -14.90
N LEU A 148 9.91 20.70 -16.04
CA LEU A 148 8.54 20.86 -16.53
C LEU A 148 7.94 19.52 -16.98
N HIS A 149 6.62 19.39 -16.84
CA HIS A 149 5.87 18.19 -17.21
C HIS A 149 5.52 18.17 -18.70
N SER A 150 4.53 18.96 -19.12
CA SER A 150 4.02 19.00 -20.49
C SER A 150 3.71 20.44 -20.91
N TYR A 151 3.94 20.75 -22.20
CA TYR A 151 3.64 22.06 -22.81
C TYR A 151 4.23 23.27 -22.07
N GLY A 152 5.41 23.11 -21.45
CA GLY A 152 6.04 24.20 -20.70
C GLY A 152 5.36 24.51 -19.36
N ARG A 153 4.56 23.59 -18.81
CA ARG A 153 3.89 23.73 -17.51
C ARG A 153 4.55 22.84 -16.46
N CYS A 154 4.63 23.36 -15.25
CA CYS A 154 5.16 22.66 -14.07
C CYS A 154 4.18 21.55 -13.62
N HIS A 155 4.64 20.60 -12.80
CA HIS A 155 3.79 19.51 -12.35
C HIS A 155 2.60 20.01 -11.51
N SER A 156 2.79 21.07 -10.74
CA SER A 156 1.76 21.66 -9.89
C SER A 156 0.63 22.29 -10.70
N CYS A 157 0.95 23.09 -11.73
CA CYS A 157 -0.06 23.72 -12.58
C CYS A 157 -0.83 22.70 -13.44
N VAL A 158 -0.14 21.67 -13.95
CA VAL A 158 -0.83 20.58 -14.68
C VAL A 158 -1.80 19.83 -13.76
N ARG A 159 -1.39 19.60 -12.50
CA ARG A 159 -2.25 18.99 -11.49
C ARG A 159 -3.46 19.86 -11.16
N ASP A 160 -3.25 21.14 -10.89
CA ASP A 160 -4.31 22.11 -10.60
C ASP A 160 -5.36 22.09 -11.72
N GLN A 161 -4.93 22.23 -12.96
CA GLN A 161 -5.84 22.14 -14.12
C GLN A 161 -6.63 20.83 -14.15
N HIS A 162 -5.97 19.68 -14.00
CA HIS A 162 -6.66 18.40 -14.01
C HIS A 162 -7.67 18.22 -12.87
N VAL A 163 -7.39 18.79 -11.70
CA VAL A 163 -8.32 18.76 -10.57
C VAL A 163 -9.52 19.65 -10.86
N ARG A 164 -9.31 20.85 -11.39
CA ARG A 164 -10.39 21.76 -11.82
C ARG A 164 -11.28 21.12 -12.87
N ASP A 165 -10.69 20.56 -13.93
CA ASP A 165 -11.42 19.88 -15.01
C ASP A 165 -12.26 18.72 -14.47
N ALA A 166 -11.78 18.01 -13.44
CA ALA A 166 -12.46 16.86 -12.85
C ALA A 166 -13.52 17.24 -11.81
N LEU A 167 -13.44 18.42 -11.19
CA LEU A 167 -14.35 18.88 -10.14
C LEU A 167 -15.35 19.95 -10.63
N SER A 168 -15.16 20.49 -11.82
CA SER A 168 -16.03 21.53 -12.38
C SER A 168 -17.37 20.95 -12.82
N ARG A 169 -18.46 21.65 -12.47
CA ARG A 169 -19.79 21.50 -13.05
C ARG A 169 -20.13 22.82 -13.74
N ASP A 170 -20.51 22.78 -15.01
CA ASP A 170 -20.82 23.98 -15.81
C ASP A 170 -19.70 25.05 -15.82
N GLY A 171 -18.44 24.61 -15.75
CA GLY A 171 -17.26 25.48 -15.79
C GLY A 171 -16.83 26.09 -14.44
N ALA A 172 -17.54 25.81 -13.34
CA ALA A 172 -17.17 26.25 -11.99
C ALA A 172 -17.09 25.07 -11.01
N ILE A 173 -16.24 25.17 -9.99
CA ILE A 173 -16.17 24.18 -8.91
C ILE A 173 -17.28 24.50 -7.90
N PRO A 174 -18.16 23.54 -7.55
CA PRO A 174 -19.14 23.74 -6.48
C PRO A 174 -18.46 24.11 -5.15
N SER A 175 -19.06 25.02 -4.37
CA SER A 175 -18.50 25.49 -3.09
C SER A 175 -18.13 24.35 -2.14
N ASP A 176 -18.96 23.31 -2.10
CA ASP A 176 -18.80 22.15 -1.21
C ASP A 176 -17.58 21.28 -1.59
N LEU A 177 -17.09 21.41 -2.83
CA LEU A 177 -15.93 20.69 -3.35
C LEU A 177 -14.66 21.54 -3.39
N GLN A 178 -14.73 22.83 -3.01
CA GLN A 178 -13.56 23.68 -2.90
C GLN A 178 -12.50 23.14 -1.90
N PRO A 179 -12.88 22.62 -0.71
CA PRO A 179 -11.90 22.01 0.19
C PRO A 179 -11.23 20.77 -0.43
N VAL A 180 -11.96 20.01 -1.25
CA VAL A 180 -11.41 18.86 -1.97
C VAL A 180 -10.37 19.31 -2.99
N HIS A 181 -10.68 20.35 -3.78
CA HIS A 181 -9.73 20.94 -4.71
C HIS A 181 -8.42 21.32 -4.01
N ASP A 182 -8.50 22.07 -2.91
CA ASP A 182 -7.34 22.62 -2.22
C ASP A 182 -6.42 21.51 -1.68
N ILE A 183 -6.99 20.42 -1.16
CA ILE A 183 -6.24 19.24 -0.70
C ILE A 183 -5.50 18.54 -1.85
N LEU A 184 -6.16 18.41 -3.01
CA LEU A 184 -5.57 17.73 -4.17
C LEU A 184 -4.44 18.57 -4.80
N VAL A 185 -4.54 19.90 -4.69
CA VAL A 185 -3.58 20.87 -5.23
C VAL A 185 -2.47 21.23 -4.23
N ALA A 186 -2.62 20.93 -2.94
CA ALA A 186 -1.58 21.11 -1.92
C ALA A 186 -0.27 20.33 -2.23
N ASP A 187 0.88 20.80 -1.75
CA ASP A 187 2.24 20.37 -2.12
C ASP A 187 2.49 18.85 -2.25
N GLY A 188 3.34 18.45 -3.22
CA GLY A 188 3.65 17.04 -3.55
C GLY A 188 3.46 16.64 -5.03
N ALA A 189 3.50 17.63 -5.93
CA ALA A 189 2.94 17.59 -7.30
C ALA A 189 3.28 16.37 -8.17
N LYS A 190 4.49 15.82 -8.08
CA LYS A 190 4.94 14.73 -8.97
C LYS A 190 4.25 13.39 -8.71
N ALA A 191 4.02 13.06 -7.44
CA ALA A 191 3.44 11.77 -7.07
C ALA A 191 1.90 11.81 -7.07
N GLY A 192 1.31 12.97 -6.79
CA GLY A 192 -0.14 13.21 -6.82
C GLY A 192 -0.74 13.07 -8.21
N LEU A 193 -0.11 13.67 -9.23
CA LEU A 193 -0.62 13.67 -10.61
C LEU A 193 -0.81 12.26 -11.19
N LYS A 194 0.11 11.34 -10.93
CA LYS A 194 0.01 9.95 -11.40
C LYS A 194 -1.19 9.21 -10.78
N ARG A 195 -1.60 9.56 -9.56
CA ARG A 195 -2.77 8.94 -8.91
C ARG A 195 -4.06 9.59 -9.39
N LEU A 196 -4.08 10.90 -9.52
CA LEU A 196 -5.22 11.67 -10.02
C LEU A 196 -5.64 11.18 -11.41
N THR A 197 -4.68 10.87 -12.28
CA THR A 197 -4.97 10.36 -13.65
C THR A 197 -5.39 8.89 -13.69
N ARG A 198 -5.50 8.17 -12.56
CA ARG A 198 -5.98 6.77 -12.56
C ARG A 198 -7.50 6.73 -12.74
N PRO A 199 -8.02 5.79 -13.56
CA PRO A 199 -9.47 5.63 -13.73
C PRO A 199 -10.21 5.46 -12.39
N SER A 200 -9.65 4.69 -11.46
CA SER A 200 -10.25 4.46 -10.14
C SER A 200 -10.38 5.72 -9.28
N PHE A 201 -9.53 6.72 -9.48
CA PHE A 201 -9.63 7.98 -8.75
C PHE A 201 -10.60 8.94 -9.45
N GLN A 202 -10.60 8.95 -10.79
CA GLN A 202 -11.54 9.71 -11.59
C GLN A 202 -13.00 9.30 -11.33
N THR A 203 -13.28 8.01 -11.12
CA THR A 203 -14.62 7.55 -10.70
C THR A 203 -15.07 8.16 -9.37
N ILE A 204 -14.15 8.41 -8.43
CA ILE A 204 -14.49 9.04 -7.16
C ILE A 204 -14.84 10.51 -7.38
N LEU A 205 -14.03 11.24 -8.15
CA LEU A 205 -14.27 12.67 -8.42
C LEU A 205 -15.59 12.87 -9.19
N ALA A 206 -15.85 12.05 -10.22
CA ALA A 206 -17.10 12.08 -10.95
C ALA A 206 -18.32 11.82 -10.05
N ALA A 207 -18.24 10.81 -9.17
CA ALA A 207 -19.34 10.50 -8.25
C ALA A 207 -19.67 11.65 -7.28
N LEU A 208 -18.65 12.42 -6.85
CA LEU A 208 -18.82 13.62 -6.03
C LEU A 208 -19.49 14.75 -6.83
N VAL A 209 -19.01 15.02 -8.05
CA VAL A 209 -19.55 16.09 -8.92
C VAL A 209 -21.01 15.81 -9.32
N ASP A 210 -21.31 14.56 -9.67
CA ASP A 210 -22.65 14.14 -10.07
C ASP A 210 -23.65 14.12 -8.90
N GLY A 211 -23.16 14.22 -7.66
CA GLY A 211 -23.97 14.19 -6.43
C GLY A 211 -24.40 12.78 -6.00
N THR A 212 -24.00 11.74 -6.74
CA THR A 212 -24.26 10.33 -6.38
C THR A 212 -23.55 9.90 -5.10
N CYS A 213 -22.45 10.57 -4.76
CA CYS A 213 -21.69 10.38 -3.53
C CYS A 213 -21.66 11.69 -2.75
N PRO A 214 -22.36 11.82 -1.60
CA PRO A 214 -22.17 12.97 -0.73
C PRO A 214 -20.74 12.96 -0.16
N LEU A 215 -20.18 14.14 0.13
CA LEU A 215 -18.86 14.28 0.77
C LEU A 215 -18.94 13.93 2.26
N THR A 216 -19.24 12.67 2.56
CA THR A 216 -19.31 12.12 3.91
C THR A 216 -18.61 10.78 3.99
N HIS A 217 -18.38 10.29 5.20
CA HIS A 217 -17.87 8.95 5.43
C HIS A 217 -18.77 7.87 4.82
N GLU A 218 -20.09 7.97 4.99
CA GLU A 218 -21.04 7.01 4.39
C GLU A 218 -21.08 7.09 2.86
N GLY A 219 -21.02 8.30 2.28
CA GLY A 219 -20.98 8.47 0.82
C GLY A 219 -19.78 7.75 0.21
N LEU A 220 -18.60 7.97 0.79
CA LEU A 220 -17.37 7.30 0.37
C LEU A 220 -17.42 5.78 0.60
N ASP A 221 -18.10 5.30 1.65
CA ASP A 221 -18.28 3.87 1.90
C ASP A 221 -19.08 3.18 0.79
N GLY A 222 -20.02 3.89 0.15
CA GLY A 222 -20.76 3.41 -1.01
C GLY A 222 -19.90 3.14 -2.25
N LEU A 223 -18.69 3.72 -2.32
CA LEU A 223 -17.75 3.54 -3.43
C LEU A 223 -16.74 2.39 -3.22
N LEU A 224 -16.84 1.67 -2.09
CA LEU A 224 -16.03 0.47 -1.84
C LEU A 224 -16.46 -0.68 -2.78
N PRO A 225 -15.54 -1.59 -3.19
CA PRO A 225 -14.19 -1.86 -2.68
C PRO A 225 -13.05 -1.11 -3.41
N ASN A 226 -13.27 0.13 -3.84
CA ASN A 226 -12.21 0.94 -4.46
C ASN A 226 -11.12 1.32 -3.44
N LYS A 227 -9.92 0.72 -3.58
CA LYS A 227 -8.75 0.99 -2.71
C LYS A 227 -8.32 2.46 -2.70
N SER A 228 -8.69 3.24 -3.72
CA SER A 228 -8.38 4.68 -3.80
C SER A 228 -9.20 5.49 -2.80
N VAL A 229 -10.36 4.99 -2.38
CA VAL A 229 -11.24 5.65 -1.39
C VAL A 229 -10.55 5.77 -0.04
N ALA A 230 -9.91 4.71 0.46
CA ALA A 230 -9.18 4.76 1.73
C ALA A 230 -8.07 5.82 1.72
N PHE A 231 -7.39 5.98 0.58
CA PHE A 231 -6.34 6.97 0.42
C PHE A 231 -6.90 8.40 0.37
N PHE A 232 -7.96 8.60 -0.40
CA PHE A 232 -8.65 9.87 -0.50
C PHE A 232 -9.25 10.31 0.83
N ARG A 233 -9.96 9.40 1.52
CA ARG A 233 -10.53 9.64 2.85
C ARG A 233 -9.48 10.01 3.88
N ALA A 234 -8.34 9.31 3.91
CA ALA A 234 -7.25 9.67 4.82
C ALA A 234 -6.73 11.09 4.56
N ALA A 235 -6.68 11.53 3.29
CA ALA A 235 -6.32 12.91 2.95
C ALA A 235 -7.38 13.93 3.39
N LEU A 236 -8.67 13.61 3.27
CA LEU A 236 -9.75 14.47 3.75
C LEU A 236 -9.76 14.60 5.28
N VAL A 237 -9.50 13.51 6.00
CA VAL A 237 -9.42 13.52 7.46
C VAL A 237 -8.18 14.25 7.95
N ALA A 238 -7.03 14.06 7.30
CA ALA A 238 -5.77 14.73 7.69
C ALA A 238 -5.80 16.26 7.44
N SER A 239 -6.72 16.74 6.62
CA SER A 239 -6.93 18.16 6.33
C SER A 239 -8.23 18.70 6.95
N ASP A 240 -8.81 17.97 7.93
CA ASP A 240 -10.01 18.35 8.69
C ASP A 240 -11.29 18.61 7.85
N VAL A 241 -11.34 18.14 6.60
CA VAL A 241 -12.56 18.20 5.76
C VAL A 241 -13.56 17.13 6.18
N LEU A 242 -13.07 15.99 6.65
CA LEU A 242 -13.89 14.95 7.29
C LEU A 242 -13.46 14.74 8.73
N PRO A 243 -14.39 14.50 9.66
CA PRO A 243 -14.03 14.20 11.05
C PRO A 243 -13.23 12.89 11.14
N SER A 244 -12.38 12.79 12.15
CA SER A 244 -11.64 11.55 12.44
C SER A 244 -12.60 10.38 12.70
N ARG A 245 -12.33 9.24 12.07
CA ARG A 245 -13.12 8.00 12.19
C ARG A 245 -12.19 6.80 12.26
N ASP A 246 -12.54 5.82 13.09
CA ASP A 246 -11.85 4.54 13.13
C ASP A 246 -12.25 3.67 11.92
N GLU A 247 -11.45 3.73 10.87
CA GLU A 247 -11.65 2.97 9.63
C GLU A 247 -11.63 1.45 9.85
N GLN A 248 -10.88 0.94 10.84
CA GLN A 248 -10.85 -0.50 11.13
C GLN A 248 -12.16 -0.95 11.76
N PHE A 249 -12.69 -0.14 12.69
CA PHE A 249 -13.99 -0.40 13.30
C PHE A 249 -15.13 -0.30 12.28
N ALA A 250 -15.15 0.76 11.46
CA ALA A 250 -16.14 0.94 10.39
C ALA A 250 -16.14 -0.23 9.38
N ALA A 251 -14.95 -0.65 8.93
CA ALA A 251 -14.80 -1.78 8.02
C ALA A 251 -15.21 -3.12 8.68
N LEU A 252 -15.07 -3.25 10.00
CA LEU A 252 -15.57 -4.41 10.73
C LEU A 252 -17.10 -4.41 10.80
N GLU A 253 -17.75 -3.27 11.09
CA GLU A 253 -19.21 -3.16 11.15
C GLU A 253 -19.88 -3.45 9.79
N GLN A 254 -19.34 -2.90 8.70
CA GLN A 254 -19.79 -3.22 7.35
C GLN A 254 -19.64 -4.70 7.04
N TRP A 255 -18.47 -5.28 7.36
CA TRP A 255 -18.21 -6.70 7.13
C TRP A 255 -19.16 -7.59 7.94
N ILE A 256 -19.46 -7.26 9.21
CA ILE A 256 -20.43 -8.01 10.03
C ILE A 256 -21.82 -7.98 9.39
N THR A 257 -22.23 -6.81 8.89
CA THR A 257 -23.51 -6.63 8.19
C THR A 257 -23.59 -7.52 6.97
N SER A 258 -22.55 -7.55 6.12
CA SER A 258 -22.50 -8.43 4.96
C SER A 258 -22.43 -9.92 5.34
N ALA A 259 -21.61 -10.28 6.33
CA ALA A 259 -21.43 -11.67 6.76
C ALA A 259 -22.71 -12.27 7.37
N THR A 260 -23.45 -11.48 8.15
CA THR A 260 -24.74 -11.91 8.71
C THR A 260 -25.82 -12.03 7.64
N LYS A 261 -25.89 -11.09 6.67
CA LYS A 261 -26.82 -11.18 5.53
C LYS A 261 -26.61 -12.43 4.67
N ALA A 262 -25.38 -12.93 4.59
CA ALA A 262 -25.06 -14.15 3.84
C ALA A 262 -25.56 -15.45 4.50
N VAL A 263 -25.96 -15.42 5.78
CA VAL A 263 -26.57 -16.58 6.46
C VAL A 263 -27.99 -16.76 5.95
N THR A 264 -28.31 -17.95 5.43
CA THR A 264 -29.58 -18.27 4.77
C THR A 264 -30.73 -18.39 5.77
N ASP A 265 -30.53 -19.15 6.86
CA ASP A 265 -31.53 -19.34 7.91
C ASP A 265 -31.74 -18.07 8.76
N ASP A 266 -32.99 -17.67 8.99
CA ASP A 266 -33.31 -16.44 9.69
C ASP A 266 -33.04 -16.51 11.20
N SER A 267 -33.22 -17.69 11.80
CA SER A 267 -32.97 -17.90 13.23
C SER A 267 -31.46 -17.86 13.54
N GLU A 268 -30.65 -18.54 12.72
CA GLU A 268 -29.19 -18.51 12.77
C GLU A 268 -28.68 -17.09 12.49
N ARG A 269 -29.23 -16.41 11.48
CA ARG A 269 -28.87 -15.02 11.16
C ARG A 269 -29.08 -14.09 12.35
N LYS A 270 -30.25 -14.16 13.00
CA LYS A 270 -30.56 -13.38 14.21
C LYS A 270 -29.59 -13.71 15.34
N LEU A 271 -29.25 -14.99 15.53
CA LEU A 271 -28.33 -15.44 16.56
C LEU A 271 -26.90 -14.92 16.34
N VAL A 272 -26.35 -15.11 15.14
CA VAL A 272 -25.01 -14.63 14.77
C VAL A 272 -24.93 -13.12 14.86
N ARG A 273 -25.98 -12.40 14.43
CA ARG A 273 -26.04 -10.93 14.58
C ARG A 273 -26.01 -10.52 16.06
N ARG A 274 -26.78 -11.18 16.92
CA ARG A 274 -26.74 -10.93 18.38
C ARG A 274 -25.36 -11.21 18.95
N PHE A 275 -24.76 -12.34 18.61
CA PHE A 275 -23.40 -12.67 19.04
C PHE A 275 -22.39 -11.60 18.60
N ALA A 276 -22.36 -11.24 17.32
CA ALA A 276 -21.46 -10.23 16.78
C ALA A 276 -21.63 -8.87 17.48
N THR A 277 -22.86 -8.42 17.69
CA THR A 277 -23.16 -7.14 18.33
C THR A 277 -22.80 -7.13 19.82
N TRP A 278 -23.25 -8.13 20.58
CA TRP A 278 -23.16 -8.10 22.04
C TRP A 278 -21.81 -8.61 22.56
N HIS A 279 -21.20 -9.58 21.89
CA HIS A 279 -19.92 -10.16 22.32
C HIS A 279 -18.72 -9.38 21.77
N HIS A 280 -18.74 -9.02 20.48
CA HIS A 280 -17.63 -8.30 19.86
C HIS A 280 -17.84 -6.79 19.84
N LEU A 281 -18.88 -6.28 19.19
CA LEU A 281 -19.02 -4.83 18.94
C LEU A 281 -19.16 -4.01 20.22
N ARG A 282 -19.93 -4.47 21.21
CA ARG A 282 -20.07 -3.72 22.49
C ARG A 282 -18.74 -3.50 23.20
N ARG A 283 -17.88 -4.53 23.25
CA ARG A 283 -16.55 -4.43 23.86
C ARG A 283 -15.63 -3.56 23.01
N LEU A 284 -15.58 -3.84 21.71
CA LEU A 284 -14.70 -3.12 20.79
C LEU A 284 -15.07 -1.64 20.65
N ARG A 285 -16.35 -1.27 20.77
CA ARG A 285 -16.79 0.14 20.74
C ARG A 285 -16.27 0.92 21.94
N ARG A 286 -16.37 0.34 23.15
CA ARG A 286 -15.78 0.94 24.36
C ARG A 286 -14.26 1.05 24.31
N GLU A 287 -13.60 0.09 23.65
CA GLU A 287 -12.14 0.15 23.42
C GLU A 287 -11.79 1.22 22.38
N ALA A 288 -12.59 1.34 21.31
CA ALA A 288 -12.41 2.31 20.23
C ALA A 288 -12.53 3.77 20.69
N GLU A 289 -13.35 4.02 21.72
CA GLU A 289 -13.43 5.34 22.38
C GLU A 289 -12.08 5.79 22.98
N ARG A 290 -11.23 4.84 23.37
CA ARG A 290 -9.90 5.13 23.96
C ARG A 290 -8.79 5.07 22.93
N HIS A 291 -8.80 4.04 22.07
CA HIS A 291 -7.76 3.80 21.08
C HIS A 291 -8.33 3.18 19.80
N PRO A 292 -7.84 3.58 18.62
CA PRO A 292 -8.25 2.96 17.36
C PRO A 292 -8.03 1.44 17.34
N LEU A 293 -9.01 0.73 16.81
CA LEU A 293 -9.05 -0.73 16.72
C LEU A 293 -7.84 -1.25 15.93
N SER A 294 -7.13 -2.21 16.52
CA SER A 294 -6.01 -2.85 15.82
C SER A 294 -6.52 -3.83 14.74
N PRO A 295 -5.76 -4.01 13.64
CA PRO A 295 -6.06 -5.03 12.64
C PRO A 295 -6.16 -6.45 13.23
N THR A 296 -5.39 -6.73 14.29
CA THR A 296 -5.42 -8.02 15.01
C THR A 296 -6.69 -8.24 15.81
N GLN A 297 -7.22 -7.20 16.48
CA GLN A 297 -8.51 -7.29 17.16
C GLN A 297 -9.64 -7.52 16.15
N ALA A 298 -9.64 -6.76 15.04
CA ALA A 298 -10.61 -6.94 13.95
C ALA A 298 -10.52 -8.35 13.33
N ALA A 299 -9.31 -8.85 13.07
CA ALA A 299 -9.12 -10.20 12.53
C ALA A 299 -9.61 -11.29 13.49
N THR A 300 -9.40 -11.13 14.80
CA THR A 300 -9.88 -12.06 15.83
C THR A 300 -11.41 -12.10 15.87
N ALA A 301 -12.06 -10.93 15.82
CA ALA A 301 -13.51 -10.83 15.74
C ALA A 301 -14.06 -11.49 14.47
N ARG A 302 -13.44 -11.23 13.30
CA ARG A 302 -13.80 -11.88 12.04
C ARG A 302 -13.66 -13.40 12.11
N ALA A 303 -12.57 -13.89 12.70
CA ALA A 303 -12.30 -15.32 12.85
C ALA A 303 -13.36 -15.99 13.76
N GLY A 304 -13.69 -15.38 14.90
CA GLY A 304 -14.75 -15.88 15.79
C GLY A 304 -16.12 -15.94 15.12
N ILE A 305 -16.51 -14.87 14.41
CA ILE A 305 -17.80 -14.82 13.70
C ILE A 305 -17.85 -15.82 12.55
N ARG A 306 -16.78 -15.96 11.76
CA ARG A 306 -16.69 -16.98 10.70
C ARG A 306 -16.79 -18.39 11.28
N ALA A 307 -16.10 -18.67 12.38
CA ALA A 307 -16.15 -19.97 13.02
C ALA A 307 -17.54 -20.29 13.58
N ALA A 308 -18.26 -19.29 14.12
CA ALA A 308 -19.65 -19.45 14.54
C ALA A 308 -20.58 -19.78 13.37
N ILE A 309 -20.48 -19.05 12.25
CA ILE A 309 -21.28 -19.32 11.04
C ILE A 309 -20.98 -20.72 10.50
N ALA A 310 -19.70 -21.10 10.44
CA ALA A 310 -19.27 -22.41 9.95
C ALA A 310 -19.76 -23.56 10.85
N LEU A 311 -19.74 -23.37 12.17
CA LEU A 311 -20.27 -24.35 13.12
C LEU A 311 -21.79 -24.55 12.94
N LEU A 312 -22.55 -23.46 12.79
CA LEU A 312 -24.01 -23.56 12.57
C LEU A 312 -24.33 -24.26 11.25
N ALA A 313 -23.61 -23.92 10.18
CA ALA A 313 -23.74 -24.61 8.89
C ALA A 313 -23.43 -26.10 9.01
N TRP A 314 -22.36 -26.47 9.71
CA TRP A 314 -22.00 -27.87 9.93
C TRP A 314 -23.04 -28.62 10.77
N LEU A 315 -23.54 -28.03 11.86
CA LEU A 315 -24.61 -28.66 12.66
C LEU A 315 -25.86 -28.94 11.82
N ARG A 316 -26.23 -28.00 10.95
CA ARG A 316 -27.34 -28.17 10.01
C ARG A 316 -27.07 -29.30 9.00
N GLU A 317 -25.86 -29.40 8.47
CA GLU A 317 -25.45 -30.52 7.59
C GLU A 317 -25.53 -31.88 8.32
N GLN A 318 -25.28 -31.91 9.64
CA GLN A 318 -25.47 -33.09 10.49
C GLN A 318 -26.93 -33.28 10.95
N GLY A 319 -27.89 -32.51 10.43
CA GLY A 319 -29.31 -32.60 10.80
C GLY A 319 -29.61 -32.21 12.25
N THR A 320 -28.73 -31.46 12.91
CA THR A 320 -28.83 -31.09 14.32
C THR A 320 -28.99 -29.58 14.48
N GLU A 321 -29.87 -29.18 15.39
CA GLU A 321 -30.03 -27.77 15.78
C GLU A 321 -29.09 -27.41 16.94
N LEU A 322 -28.71 -26.14 17.04
CA LEU A 322 -27.84 -25.65 18.11
C LEU A 322 -28.37 -26.01 19.51
N ALA A 323 -29.70 -25.92 19.73
CA ALA A 323 -30.32 -26.24 21.02
C ALA A 323 -30.15 -27.71 21.43
N ARG A 324 -29.99 -28.62 20.46
CA ARG A 324 -29.79 -30.06 20.65
C ARG A 324 -28.31 -30.47 20.52
N CYS A 325 -27.40 -29.51 20.42
CA CYS A 325 -25.97 -29.76 20.31
C CYS A 325 -25.45 -30.47 21.58
N THR A 326 -24.56 -31.44 21.40
CA THR A 326 -23.93 -32.25 22.46
C THR A 326 -22.42 -32.07 22.43
N GLN A 327 -21.72 -32.49 23.49
CA GLN A 327 -20.27 -32.36 23.54
C GLN A 327 -19.60 -33.17 22.42
N THR A 328 -20.15 -34.36 22.12
CA THR A 328 -19.71 -35.20 21.01
C THR A 328 -19.78 -34.49 19.66
N HIS A 329 -20.81 -33.66 19.41
CA HIS A 329 -20.87 -32.85 18.19
C HIS A 329 -19.77 -31.78 18.16
N LEU A 330 -19.47 -31.14 19.29
CA LEU A 330 -18.40 -30.13 19.36
C LEU A 330 -17.01 -30.75 19.20
N ASP A 331 -16.77 -31.91 19.79
CA ASP A 331 -15.51 -32.63 19.67
C ASP A 331 -15.31 -33.13 18.23
N ALA A 332 -16.34 -33.73 17.63
CA ALA A 332 -16.32 -34.12 16.21
C ALA A 332 -16.11 -32.93 15.26
N TRP A 333 -16.66 -31.75 15.60
CA TRP A 333 -16.37 -30.53 14.88
C TRP A 333 -14.90 -30.13 15.02
N ILE A 334 -14.27 -30.27 16.18
CA ILE A 334 -12.86 -29.91 16.33
C ILE A 334 -11.95 -30.89 15.59
N ASP A 335 -12.20 -32.19 15.74
CA ASP A 335 -11.36 -33.27 15.22
C ASP A 335 -11.36 -33.32 13.68
N ASN A 336 -12.52 -33.04 13.06
CA ASN A 336 -12.66 -33.09 11.60
C ASN A 336 -12.16 -31.81 10.87
N GLY A 337 -11.32 -30.98 11.51
CA GLY A 337 -10.91 -29.72 10.93
C GLY A 337 -9.60 -29.13 11.42
N ASN A 338 -9.34 -27.89 10.99
CA ASN A 338 -8.12 -27.19 11.32
C ASN A 338 -8.23 -26.37 12.62
N THR A 339 -7.09 -25.87 13.09
CA THR A 339 -6.96 -25.09 14.33
C THR A 339 -7.83 -23.82 14.39
N THR A 340 -8.39 -23.35 13.27
CA THR A 340 -9.30 -22.19 13.28
C THR A 340 -10.68 -22.51 13.85
N ARG A 341 -11.06 -23.79 13.92
CA ARG A 341 -12.34 -24.24 14.50
C ARG A 341 -12.44 -23.90 16.00
N TYR A 342 -11.31 -23.88 16.71
CA TYR A 342 -11.23 -23.42 18.10
C TYR A 342 -11.66 -21.95 18.29
N ASN A 343 -11.67 -21.12 17.24
CA ASN A 343 -12.17 -19.75 17.34
C ASN A 343 -13.68 -19.69 17.64
N ALA A 344 -14.43 -20.79 17.44
CA ALA A 344 -15.84 -20.91 17.82
C ALA A 344 -16.04 -20.93 19.36
N ARG A 345 -14.96 -21.10 20.14
CA ARG A 345 -15.03 -21.14 21.61
C ARG A 345 -15.78 -19.95 22.20
N GLY A 346 -15.47 -18.73 21.76
CA GLY A 346 -16.14 -17.52 22.27
C GLY A 346 -17.65 -17.51 21.99
N PHE A 347 -18.07 -18.11 20.87
CA PHE A 347 -19.48 -18.28 20.52
C PHE A 347 -20.18 -19.29 21.43
N ILE A 348 -19.58 -20.46 21.66
CA ILE A 348 -20.12 -21.49 22.58
C ILE A 348 -20.22 -20.95 24.01
N GLU A 349 -19.18 -20.25 24.50
CA GLU A 349 -19.23 -19.63 25.83
C GLU A 349 -20.35 -18.58 25.93
N TRP A 350 -20.57 -17.78 24.88
CA TRP A 350 -21.66 -16.81 24.82
C TRP A 350 -23.04 -17.49 24.76
N CYS A 351 -23.21 -18.52 23.93
CA CYS A 351 -24.45 -19.30 23.85
C CYS A 351 -24.80 -19.95 25.18
N ARG A 352 -23.79 -20.51 25.88
CA ARG A 352 -23.95 -21.10 27.21
C ARG A 352 -24.40 -20.08 28.24
N LYS A 353 -23.77 -18.91 28.27
CA LYS A 353 -24.14 -17.80 29.18
C LYS A 353 -25.57 -17.31 28.95
N ASN A 354 -26.02 -17.27 27.70
CA ASN A 354 -27.37 -16.83 27.32
C ASN A 354 -28.39 -17.97 27.24
N ARG A 355 -28.06 -19.18 27.72
CA ARG A 355 -28.95 -20.36 27.76
C ARG A 355 -29.48 -20.83 26.40
N HIS A 356 -28.70 -20.65 25.33
CA HIS A 356 -29.00 -21.19 23.99
C HIS A 356 -28.58 -22.66 23.83
N ILE A 357 -27.71 -23.16 24.71
CA ILE A 357 -27.17 -24.52 24.71
C ILE A 357 -27.05 -25.07 26.15
N GLY A 358 -26.84 -26.38 26.28
CA GLY A 358 -26.61 -27.05 27.57
C GLY A 358 -25.41 -26.48 28.35
N ARG A 359 -25.51 -26.50 29.70
CA ARG A 359 -24.51 -25.88 30.61
C ARG A 359 -23.14 -26.56 30.63
N GLY A 360 -23.06 -27.82 30.19
CA GLY A 360 -21.83 -28.62 30.18
C GLY A 360 -20.99 -28.52 28.91
N LEU A 361 -21.47 -27.78 27.89
CA LEU A 361 -20.81 -27.73 26.58
C LEU A 361 -19.65 -26.72 26.57
N ALA A 362 -18.49 -27.17 26.10
CA ALA A 362 -17.30 -26.32 26.00
C ALA A 362 -16.41 -26.71 24.81
N ILE A 363 -15.72 -25.72 24.25
CA ILE A 363 -14.59 -25.93 23.36
C ILE A 363 -13.32 -25.61 24.16
N PRO A 364 -12.34 -26.51 24.25
CA PRO A 364 -11.11 -26.27 25.00
C PRO A 364 -10.30 -25.11 24.44
N ALA A 365 -9.38 -24.57 25.23
CA ALA A 365 -8.43 -23.58 24.73
C ALA A 365 -7.51 -24.29 23.74
N PHE A 366 -7.25 -23.64 22.60
CA PHE A 366 -6.16 -24.08 21.76
C PHE A 366 -4.85 -23.74 22.47
N GLU A 367 -4.15 -24.75 22.97
CA GLU A 367 -2.77 -24.60 23.42
C GLU A 367 -1.90 -24.25 22.22
N LYS A 368 -1.49 -22.99 22.13
CA LYS A 368 -0.54 -22.56 21.10
C LYS A 368 0.81 -23.20 21.41
N LEU A 369 1.14 -24.28 20.70
CA LEU A 369 2.52 -24.70 20.48
C LEU A 369 3.24 -23.57 19.72
N SER A 370 3.78 -22.61 20.45
CA SER A 370 4.56 -21.52 19.87
C SER A 370 5.68 -21.14 20.81
N HIS A 371 6.59 -22.08 21.05
CA HIS A 371 7.93 -21.76 21.52
C HIS A 371 8.62 -21.01 20.38
N VAL A 372 8.62 -19.68 20.47
CA VAL A 372 9.37 -18.86 19.51
C VAL A 372 10.83 -19.11 19.80
N ARG A 373 11.52 -19.87 18.95
CA ARG A 373 12.96 -19.99 19.02
C ARG A 373 13.57 -18.59 18.87
N PRO A 374 14.33 -18.09 19.85
CA PRO A 374 15.01 -16.82 19.75
C PRO A 374 15.88 -16.77 18.48
N THR A 375 16.22 -15.57 18.03
CA THR A 375 17.33 -15.41 17.10
C THR A 375 18.61 -15.73 17.86
N ASP A 376 19.50 -16.49 17.22
CA ASP A 376 20.82 -16.77 17.75
C ASP A 376 21.57 -15.46 18.06
N GLU A 377 22.42 -15.47 19.09
CA GLU A 377 23.07 -14.24 19.54
C GLU A 377 24.05 -13.69 18.50
N ASP A 378 24.82 -14.55 17.85
CA ASP A 378 25.75 -14.13 16.80
C ASP A 378 25.00 -13.63 15.56
N GLU A 379 23.92 -14.31 15.18
CA GLU A 379 23.03 -13.86 14.11
C GLU A 379 22.42 -12.48 14.43
N ARG A 380 21.97 -12.26 15.67
CA ARG A 380 21.41 -10.99 16.14
C ARG A 380 22.44 -9.86 16.07
N TRP A 381 23.66 -10.09 16.55
CA TRP A 381 24.73 -9.08 16.53
C TRP A 381 25.25 -8.81 15.12
N ALA A 382 25.32 -9.83 14.25
CA ALA A 382 25.67 -9.66 12.84
C ALA A 382 24.67 -8.75 12.12
N ILE A 383 23.37 -8.99 12.29
CA ILE A 383 22.32 -8.13 11.70
C ILE A 383 22.39 -6.72 12.29
N THR A 384 22.58 -6.59 13.61
CA THR A 384 22.71 -5.30 14.30
C THR A 384 23.85 -4.46 13.72
N ARG A 385 25.05 -5.04 13.59
CA ARG A 385 26.22 -4.37 12.99
C ARG A 385 25.93 -3.93 11.56
N ARG A 386 25.28 -4.79 10.76
CA ARG A 386 24.87 -4.44 9.39
C ARG A 386 23.94 -3.23 9.39
N LEU A 387 22.90 -3.19 10.23
CA LEU A 387 21.97 -2.05 10.31
C LEU A 387 22.65 -0.76 10.80
N MET A 388 23.70 -0.85 11.62
CA MET A 388 24.45 0.32 12.09
C MET A 388 25.26 0.98 10.98
N HIS A 389 25.77 0.22 10.00
CA HIS A 389 26.77 0.72 9.04
C HIS A 389 26.34 0.71 7.56
N ASP A 390 25.48 -0.21 7.14
CA ASP A 390 25.07 -0.39 5.74
C ASP A 390 24.18 0.77 5.26
N GLU A 391 24.71 1.66 4.41
CA GLU A 391 23.99 2.81 3.86
C GLU A 391 23.07 2.49 2.68
N ASP A 392 23.15 1.27 2.12
CA ASP A 392 22.25 0.82 1.06
C ASP A 392 20.87 0.43 1.63
N ILE A 393 20.80 0.13 2.93
CA ILE A 393 19.53 -0.12 3.62
C ILE A 393 18.83 1.21 3.93
N ALA A 394 17.54 1.26 3.62
CA ALA A 394 16.70 2.40 3.93
C ALA A 394 16.78 2.76 5.43
N ILE A 395 16.92 4.06 5.72
CA ILE A 395 17.15 4.55 7.09
C ILE A 395 16.03 4.14 8.06
N GLU A 396 14.79 4.09 7.57
CA GLU A 396 13.63 3.67 8.35
C GLU A 396 13.78 2.21 8.79
N ASP A 397 14.26 1.33 7.91
CA ASP A 397 14.43 -0.08 8.23
C ASP A 397 15.60 -0.31 9.18
N ARG A 398 16.69 0.46 9.03
CA ARG A 398 17.84 0.44 9.94
C ARG A 398 17.43 0.80 11.35
N PHE A 399 16.80 1.96 11.53
CA PHE A 399 16.41 2.43 12.86
C PHE A 399 15.34 1.52 13.48
N ALA A 400 14.30 1.14 12.71
CA ALA A 400 13.26 0.24 13.20
C ALA A 400 13.80 -1.14 13.60
N GLY A 401 14.71 -1.71 12.80
CA GLY A 401 15.34 -3.00 13.10
C GLY A 401 16.19 -2.93 14.38
N LEU A 402 16.95 -1.85 14.59
CA LEU A 402 17.73 -1.63 15.80
C LEU A 402 16.84 -1.51 17.04
N LEU A 403 15.69 -0.82 16.95
CA LEU A 403 14.73 -0.77 18.06
C LEU A 403 14.18 -2.15 18.44
N VAL A 404 13.96 -3.02 17.46
CA VAL A 404 13.51 -4.40 17.71
C VAL A 404 14.62 -5.27 18.33
N LEU A 405 15.85 -5.17 17.80
CA LEU A 405 16.96 -6.08 18.15
C LEU A 405 17.75 -5.66 19.40
N LEU A 406 17.75 -4.37 19.74
CA LEU A 406 18.49 -3.82 20.90
C LEU A 406 17.58 -3.42 22.04
N TYR A 407 16.42 -2.83 21.74
CA TYR A 407 15.48 -2.31 22.74
C TYR A 407 14.20 -3.15 22.84
N ALA A 408 14.23 -4.34 22.25
CA ALA A 408 13.14 -5.29 22.27
C ALA A 408 11.80 -4.72 21.78
N GLN A 409 11.72 -3.65 21.00
CA GLN A 409 10.45 -2.98 20.73
C GLN A 409 9.50 -3.78 19.83
N HIS A 410 8.19 -3.66 20.06
CA HIS A 410 7.18 -4.22 19.16
C HIS A 410 7.12 -3.39 17.87
N ILE A 411 6.99 -4.05 16.70
CA ILE A 411 6.86 -3.32 15.41
C ILE A 411 5.69 -2.34 15.45
N THR A 412 4.59 -2.69 16.11
CA THR A 412 3.41 -1.81 16.25
C THR A 412 3.73 -0.55 17.03
N ALA A 413 4.56 -0.64 18.08
CA ALA A 413 5.03 0.52 18.83
C ALA A 413 6.00 1.36 17.99
N VAL A 414 7.01 0.71 17.39
CA VAL A 414 7.99 1.37 16.51
C VAL A 414 7.31 2.14 15.38
N SER A 415 6.34 1.52 14.70
CA SER A 415 5.62 2.17 13.61
C SER A 415 4.83 3.40 14.05
N ARG A 416 4.39 3.44 15.31
CA ARG A 416 3.59 4.51 15.91
C ARG A 416 4.44 5.44 16.78
N LEU A 417 5.75 5.50 16.58
CA LEU A 417 6.58 6.47 17.30
C LEU A 417 6.29 7.88 16.77
N PRO A 418 5.81 8.81 17.62
CA PRO A 418 5.64 10.20 17.21
C PRO A 418 7.01 10.89 17.10
N ILE A 419 7.08 11.99 16.36
CA ILE A 419 8.29 12.81 16.28
C ILE A 419 8.70 13.36 17.66
N THR A 420 7.72 13.60 18.54
CA THR A 420 7.93 14.08 19.91
C THR A 420 8.60 13.05 20.81
N ALA A 421 8.66 11.78 20.41
CA ALA A 421 9.41 10.76 21.15
C ALA A 421 10.93 10.94 21.01
N VAL A 422 11.41 11.68 20.01
CA VAL A 422 12.84 11.96 19.84
C VAL A 422 13.14 13.34 20.42
N ILE A 423 13.87 13.35 21.53
CA ILE A 423 14.24 14.56 22.26
C ILE A 423 15.68 14.91 21.87
N SER A 424 15.90 16.14 21.39
CA SER A 424 17.23 16.62 20.99
C SER A 424 17.65 17.78 21.88
N GLU A 425 18.65 17.54 22.72
CA GLU A 425 19.21 18.53 23.66
C GLU A 425 20.68 18.75 23.29
N GLY A 426 20.94 19.81 22.53
CA GLY A 426 22.28 20.09 21.99
C GLY A 426 22.81 18.95 21.11
N LEU A 427 23.90 18.31 21.56
CA LEU A 427 24.53 17.18 20.85
C LEU A 427 23.94 15.82 21.26
N GLN A 428 23.20 15.76 22.37
CA GLN A 428 22.59 14.53 22.86
C GLN A 428 21.22 14.32 22.21
N THR A 429 20.91 13.05 21.94
CA THR A 429 19.59 12.67 21.42
C THR A 429 19.08 11.52 22.25
N SER A 430 17.89 11.70 22.80
CA SER A 430 17.21 10.72 23.63
C SER A 430 15.93 10.25 22.95
N LEU A 431 15.50 9.03 23.28
CA LEU A 431 14.30 8.41 22.75
C LEU A 431 13.38 7.99 23.89
N LEU A 432 12.14 8.45 23.85
CA LEU A 432 11.11 8.05 24.80
C LEU A 432 10.37 6.81 24.26
N LEU A 433 10.64 5.65 24.87
CA LEU A 433 9.94 4.39 24.58
C LEU A 433 8.97 3.98 25.70
N GLY A 434 9.35 4.25 26.95
CA GLY A 434 8.48 4.15 28.13
C GLY A 434 8.17 5.53 28.71
N THR A 435 8.38 5.68 30.02
CA THR A 435 8.18 6.94 30.75
C THR A 435 9.46 7.75 30.89
N THR A 436 10.62 7.08 30.81
CA THR A 436 11.94 7.71 31.00
C THR A 436 12.69 7.81 29.66
N PRO A 437 13.22 8.99 29.28
CA PRO A 437 14.00 9.13 28.05
C PRO A 437 15.28 8.31 28.09
N LEU A 438 15.54 7.54 27.02
CA LEU A 438 16.75 6.75 26.87
C LEU A 438 17.76 7.50 25.98
N LEU A 439 18.96 7.77 26.51
CA LEU A 439 20.03 8.38 25.73
C LEU A 439 20.48 7.43 24.60
N LEU A 440 20.40 7.88 23.35
CA LEU A 440 20.79 7.08 22.20
C LEU A 440 22.31 7.14 21.98
N PRO A 441 23.01 6.00 21.93
CA PRO A 441 24.42 5.97 21.58
C PRO A 441 24.65 6.24 20.09
N ASN A 442 25.89 6.61 19.74
CA ASN A 442 26.30 6.62 18.33
C ASN A 442 26.33 5.18 17.78
N PRO A 443 25.80 4.90 16.57
CA PRO A 443 25.26 5.83 15.56
C PRO A 443 23.72 6.02 15.58
N LEU A 444 23.01 5.51 16.58
CA LEU A 444 21.53 5.55 16.64
C LEU A 444 20.99 6.97 16.75
N ASP A 445 21.68 7.83 17.50
CA ASP A 445 21.41 9.26 17.62
C ASP A 445 21.37 9.94 16.23
N ARG A 446 22.35 9.67 15.37
CA ARG A 446 22.46 10.19 14.00
C ARG A 446 21.35 9.64 13.12
N LEU A 447 20.96 8.38 13.28
CA LEU A 447 19.84 7.79 12.55
C LEU A 447 18.51 8.47 12.92
N ALA A 448 18.26 8.67 14.22
CA ALA A 448 17.07 9.36 14.72
C ALA A 448 16.99 10.80 14.20
N ARG A 449 18.09 11.57 14.27
CA ARG A 449 18.15 12.94 13.73
C ARG A 449 17.98 13.00 12.21
N LYS A 450 18.58 12.07 11.46
CA LYS A 450 18.40 11.97 10.01
C LYS A 450 16.94 11.63 9.64
N LEU A 451 16.26 10.79 10.41
CA LEU A 451 14.82 10.51 10.24
C LEU A 451 13.99 11.77 10.51
N LEU A 452 14.27 12.46 11.62
CA LEU A 452 13.64 13.76 11.93
C LEU A 452 13.92 14.83 10.88
N ALA A 453 15.01 14.78 10.11
CA ALA A 453 15.26 15.75 9.04
C ALA A 453 14.56 15.35 7.73
N ARG A 454 14.32 14.05 7.50
CA ARG A 454 13.71 13.50 6.28
C ARG A 454 12.17 13.46 6.32
N ARG A 455 11.51 14.32 7.12
CA ARG A 455 10.05 14.30 7.43
C ARG A 455 9.08 14.30 6.24
N ARG A 456 9.57 14.43 5.01
CA ARG A 456 8.76 14.33 3.80
C ARG A 456 8.21 12.91 3.68
N GLY A 457 6.96 12.73 4.10
CA GLY A 457 6.23 11.49 3.91
C GLY A 457 6.15 11.12 2.42
N HIS A 458 5.90 9.83 2.15
CA HIS A 458 5.59 9.37 0.79
C HIS A 458 4.14 9.70 0.35
N THR A 459 3.46 10.56 1.11
CA THR A 459 2.09 11.01 0.83
C THR A 459 2.08 11.77 -0.49
N THR A 460 1.11 11.45 -1.33
CA THR A 460 1.01 12.03 -2.69
C THR A 460 -0.08 13.08 -2.80
N ILE A 461 -0.92 13.22 -1.77
CA ILE A 461 -2.09 14.09 -1.65
C ILE A 461 -2.24 14.42 -0.16
N GLY A 462 -2.55 15.67 0.17
CA GLY A 462 -2.54 16.15 1.55
C GLY A 462 -1.13 16.40 2.07
N THR A 463 -0.98 17.49 2.83
CA THR A 463 0.24 18.10 3.42
C THR A 463 1.47 17.18 3.53
N SER A 464 2.60 17.65 2.99
CA SER A 464 3.87 16.90 2.93
C SER A 464 4.93 17.33 3.96
N SER A 465 4.65 18.31 4.82
CA SER A 465 5.65 18.86 5.76
C SER A 465 5.58 18.34 7.19
N ASP A 466 4.40 17.94 7.70
CA ASP A 466 4.19 17.80 9.15
C ASP A 466 3.52 16.48 9.53
N SER A 467 4.04 15.35 9.05
CA SER A 467 3.61 14.07 9.63
C SER A 467 4.02 14.03 11.11
N PRO A 468 3.10 13.75 12.05
CA PRO A 468 3.44 13.67 13.47
C PRO A 468 4.22 12.39 13.80
N TRP A 469 4.46 11.51 12.82
CA TRP A 469 5.08 10.21 12.99
C TRP A 469 6.53 10.20 12.51
N LEU A 470 7.40 9.58 13.29
CA LEU A 470 8.80 9.34 12.92
C LEU A 470 8.93 8.41 11.69
N PHE A 471 7.93 7.53 11.51
CA PHE A 471 7.80 6.65 10.35
C PHE A 471 6.51 7.01 9.58
N PRO A 472 6.55 7.99 8.66
CA PRO A 472 5.36 8.41 7.93
C PRO A 472 4.85 7.31 6.99
N GLY A 473 3.53 7.14 6.97
CA GLY A 473 2.85 6.16 6.13
C GLY A 473 2.59 6.65 4.70
N ALA A 474 1.99 5.77 3.91
CA ALA A 474 1.51 6.12 2.57
C ALA A 474 0.23 6.96 2.60
N PHE A 475 -0.53 6.91 3.70
CA PHE A 475 -1.76 7.68 3.92
C PHE A 475 -1.42 8.96 4.69
N ALA A 476 -2.04 10.08 4.33
CA ALA A 476 -1.83 11.37 5.01
C ALA A 476 -2.17 11.25 6.51
N GLY A 477 -1.36 11.87 7.37
CA GLY A 477 -1.53 11.85 8.82
C GLY A 477 -1.33 10.50 9.51
N GLN A 478 -1.06 9.41 8.78
CA GLN A 478 -0.95 8.06 9.36
C GLN A 478 0.49 7.56 9.43
N PRO A 479 0.81 6.70 10.42
CA PRO A 479 2.11 6.05 10.50
C PRO A 479 2.26 4.99 9.40
N LEU A 480 3.50 4.58 9.16
CA LEU A 480 3.81 3.41 8.35
C LEU A 480 3.10 2.20 8.95
N SER A 481 2.42 1.42 8.12
CA SER A 481 1.75 0.20 8.60
C SER A 481 2.77 -0.77 9.21
N SER A 482 2.49 -1.24 10.42
CA SER A 482 3.31 -2.25 11.12
C SER A 482 3.46 -3.55 10.31
N TYR A 483 2.45 -3.93 9.53
CA TYR A 483 2.52 -5.06 8.61
C TYR A 483 3.55 -4.82 7.48
N HIS A 484 3.52 -3.64 6.88
CA HIS A 484 4.47 -3.26 5.84
C HIS A 484 5.89 -3.13 6.39
N LEU A 485 6.06 -2.51 7.56
CA LEU A 485 7.36 -2.45 8.25
C LEU A 485 7.88 -3.84 8.57
N GLY A 486 7.03 -4.73 9.11
CA GLY A 486 7.40 -6.13 9.37
C GLY A 486 7.79 -6.90 8.11
N THR A 487 7.13 -6.63 6.98
CA THR A 487 7.50 -7.24 5.68
C THR A 487 8.86 -6.74 5.19
N ARG A 488 9.18 -5.45 5.38
CA ARG A 488 10.49 -4.88 5.05
C ARG A 488 11.58 -5.48 5.92
N LEU A 489 11.38 -5.51 7.24
CA LEU A 489 12.31 -6.12 8.20
C LEU A 489 12.54 -7.62 7.93
N LYS A 490 11.49 -8.38 7.58
CA LYS A 490 11.62 -9.79 7.20
C LYS A 490 12.56 -10.01 6.02
N ARG A 491 12.57 -9.10 5.02
CA ARG A 491 13.51 -9.17 3.88
C ARG A 491 14.97 -8.94 4.29
N LEU A 492 15.20 -8.34 5.45
CA LEU A 492 16.51 -8.16 6.05
C LEU A 492 16.89 -9.30 7.01
N GLY A 493 16.10 -10.38 7.08
CA GLY A 493 16.30 -11.49 8.01
C GLY A 493 15.74 -11.24 9.42
N ILE A 494 15.07 -10.11 9.65
CA ILE A 494 14.58 -9.73 10.97
C ILE A 494 13.15 -10.25 11.17
N TYR A 495 13.04 -11.33 11.93
CA TYR A 495 11.76 -11.88 12.38
C TYR A 495 11.41 -11.27 13.73
N SER A 496 10.57 -10.22 13.74
CA SER A 496 10.45 -9.34 14.91
C SER A 496 10.06 -10.01 16.21
N ARG A 497 9.27 -11.10 16.19
CA ARG A 497 8.96 -11.86 17.41
C ARG A 497 10.20 -12.57 17.95
N ARG A 498 11.01 -13.21 17.08
CA ARG A 498 12.26 -13.90 17.45
C ARG A 498 13.32 -12.91 17.92
N GLY A 499 13.49 -11.80 17.18
CA GLY A 499 14.45 -10.74 17.51
C GLY A 499 14.11 -10.06 18.84
N ARG A 500 12.82 -9.71 19.06
CA ARG A 500 12.36 -9.15 20.34
C ARG A 500 12.58 -10.11 21.50
N THR A 501 12.25 -11.40 21.32
CA THR A 501 12.46 -12.41 22.37
C THR A 501 13.95 -12.52 22.74
N SER A 502 14.85 -12.58 21.74
CA SER A 502 16.30 -12.61 21.98
C SER A 502 16.80 -11.35 22.70
N ALA A 503 16.33 -10.16 22.29
CA ALA A 503 16.67 -8.90 22.96
C ALA A 503 16.17 -8.83 24.41
N LEU A 504 14.91 -9.24 24.67
CA LEU A 504 14.36 -9.27 26.03
C LEU A 504 15.11 -10.23 26.94
N MET A 505 15.51 -11.40 26.43
CA MET A 505 16.31 -12.35 27.20
C MET A 505 17.65 -11.74 27.61
N GLY A 506 18.38 -11.12 26.68
CA GLY A 506 19.63 -10.45 27.02
C GLY A 506 19.43 -9.32 28.03
N LEU A 507 18.43 -8.46 27.82
CA LEU A 507 18.14 -7.33 28.70
C LEU A 507 17.66 -7.76 30.10
N SER A 508 16.87 -8.83 30.22
CA SER A 508 16.34 -9.28 31.51
C SER A 508 17.39 -9.93 32.41
N THR A 509 18.53 -10.36 31.85
CA THR A 509 19.69 -10.79 32.64
C THR A 509 20.50 -9.63 33.22
N GLN A 510 20.40 -8.43 32.62
CA GLN A 510 21.23 -7.28 32.97
C GLN A 510 20.47 -6.19 33.73
N LEU A 511 19.14 -6.13 33.58
CA LEU A 511 18.31 -5.05 34.11
C LEU A 511 17.13 -5.58 34.95
N PRO A 512 16.84 -4.96 36.11
CA PRO A 512 15.64 -5.25 36.89
C PRO A 512 14.34 -4.95 36.12
N ALA A 513 13.25 -5.63 36.52
CA ALA A 513 11.93 -5.48 35.88
C ALA A 513 11.43 -4.03 35.87
N ALA A 514 11.62 -3.28 36.96
CA ALA A 514 11.21 -1.88 37.06
C ALA A 514 11.90 -0.99 36.00
N VAL A 515 13.21 -1.17 35.81
CA VAL A 515 14.01 -0.41 34.82
C VAL A 515 13.55 -0.74 33.39
N LEU A 516 13.24 -2.01 33.11
CA LEU A 516 12.71 -2.41 31.80
C LEU A 516 11.34 -1.78 31.52
N THR A 517 10.46 -1.71 32.52
CA THR A 517 9.16 -1.05 32.40
C THR A 517 9.32 0.44 32.11
N GLU A 518 10.15 1.15 32.87
CA GLU A 518 10.36 2.59 32.73
C GLU A 518 11.02 2.98 31.40
N LEU A 519 12.06 2.25 30.99
CA LEU A 519 12.82 2.58 29.78
C LEU A 519 12.15 2.08 28.49
N LEU A 520 11.56 0.88 28.50
CA LEU A 520 11.10 0.21 27.28
C LEU A 520 9.57 0.20 27.12
N GLY A 521 8.82 0.65 28.13
CA GLY A 521 7.37 0.72 28.10
C GLY A 521 6.68 -0.66 28.10
N ILE A 522 7.33 -1.70 28.65
CA ILE A 522 6.74 -3.04 28.78
C ILE A 522 5.90 -3.14 30.06
N SER A 523 4.81 -3.92 30.04
CA SER A 523 3.94 -4.04 31.22
C SER A 523 4.70 -4.64 32.41
N PRO A 524 4.41 -4.21 33.65
CA PRO A 524 5.07 -4.73 34.85
C PRO A 524 5.01 -6.25 34.96
N ASP A 525 3.86 -6.85 34.68
CA ASP A 525 3.68 -8.31 34.71
C ASP A 525 4.57 -9.02 33.68
N THR A 526 4.69 -8.44 32.49
CA THR A 526 5.54 -8.99 31.43
C THR A 526 7.02 -8.88 31.83
N ALA A 527 7.45 -7.73 32.35
CA ALA A 527 8.83 -7.52 32.79
C ALA A 527 9.23 -8.48 33.92
N THR A 528 8.35 -8.67 34.89
CA THR A 528 8.53 -9.62 35.99
C THR A 528 8.62 -11.06 35.48
N ALA A 529 7.72 -11.47 34.58
CA ALA A 529 7.77 -12.80 33.99
C ALA A 529 9.09 -13.07 33.24
N TRP A 530 9.62 -12.09 32.48
CA TRP A 530 10.88 -12.24 31.74
C TRP A 530 12.12 -12.26 32.64
N THR A 531 12.13 -11.49 33.73
CA THR A 531 13.24 -11.49 34.69
C THR A 531 13.26 -12.77 35.53
N GLN A 532 12.10 -13.24 35.99
CA GLN A 532 11.96 -14.53 36.68
C GLN A 532 12.31 -15.72 35.78
N SER A 533 11.93 -15.66 34.51
CA SER A 533 12.24 -16.73 33.55
C SER A 533 13.67 -16.65 33.01
N GLY A 534 14.35 -15.50 33.09
CA GLY A 534 15.71 -15.29 32.59
C GLY A 534 16.73 -16.26 33.16
N GLY A 535 16.56 -16.68 34.42
CA GLY A 535 17.36 -17.73 35.05
C GLY A 535 17.06 -19.16 34.56
N ASN A 536 15.83 -19.42 34.11
CA ASN A 536 15.38 -20.75 33.65
C ASN A 536 15.50 -20.95 32.12
N TRP A 537 15.56 -19.87 31.34
CA TRP A 537 15.64 -19.95 29.89
C TRP A 537 16.99 -20.46 29.37
N ALA A 538 18.10 -20.21 30.07
CA ALA A 538 19.40 -20.79 29.70
C ALA A 538 19.39 -22.33 29.80
N ARG A 539 18.74 -22.85 30.85
CA ARG A 539 18.57 -24.30 31.08
C ARG A 539 17.60 -24.92 30.06
N TYR A 540 16.52 -24.21 29.74
CA TYR A 540 15.53 -24.65 28.75
C TYR A 540 16.00 -24.52 27.29
N ALA A 541 16.86 -23.54 26.98
CA ALA A 541 17.49 -23.39 25.66
C ALA A 541 18.48 -24.54 25.38
N ALA A 542 19.21 -24.99 26.41
CA ALA A 542 20.04 -26.20 26.32
C ALA A 542 19.18 -27.45 26.03
N GLU A 543 18.08 -27.66 26.76
CA GLU A 543 17.14 -28.78 26.51
C GLU A 543 16.48 -28.72 25.11
N LEU A 544 16.32 -27.53 24.53
CA LEU A 544 15.78 -27.35 23.17
C LEU A 544 16.80 -27.59 22.07
N HIS A 545 18.10 -27.38 22.34
CA HIS A 545 19.18 -27.66 21.41
C HIS A 545 19.36 -29.17 21.21
N ASP A 546 19.12 -29.96 22.26
CA ASP A 546 19.28 -31.42 22.27
C ASP A 546 18.10 -32.21 21.67
N ARG A 547 17.02 -31.54 21.22
CA ARG A 547 15.89 -32.24 20.60
C ARG A 547 16.14 -32.49 19.10
N PRO A 548 16.19 -33.76 18.65
CA PRO A 548 16.39 -34.09 17.25
C PRO A 548 15.22 -33.57 16.40
N HIS A 549 15.55 -32.98 15.25
CA HIS A 549 14.59 -32.50 14.27
C HIS A 549 13.78 -33.69 13.70
N PRO A 550 12.44 -33.64 13.61
CA PRO A 550 11.73 -34.57 12.76
C PRO A 550 12.13 -34.29 11.31
N SER A 551 12.75 -35.29 10.68
CA SER A 551 13.03 -35.33 9.25
C SER A 551 11.74 -35.16 8.44
N ALA A 552 11.88 -34.41 7.34
CA ALA A 552 10.83 -33.78 6.53
C ALA A 552 9.65 -34.66 6.09
#